data_AF-A0A6N7JUQ1-F1
#
_entry.id   AF-A0A6N7JUQ1-F1
#
_cell.length_a   1.000
_cell.length_b   1.000
_cell.length_c   1.000
_cell.angle_alpha   90.00
_cell.angle_beta   90.00
_cell.angle_gamma   90.00
#
_symmetry.space_group_name_H-M   'P 1'
#
loop_
_entity.id
_entity.type
_entity.pdbx_description
1 polymer ?
#
loop_
_entity_poly.entity_id
_entity_poly.type
_entity_poly.pdbx_seq_one_letter_code
_entity_poly.pdbx_strand_id
1 'polypeptide(L)'
;MASRAKPSGLTITERDAALIRGMIKRGDRHHDIAAFFGLNQGRIAEVKDGTRFPEVPPVSPDELPPRGPYLTPKATWTENRLVS
;
A
#
# COMPACT_ATOMS: atom_id res chain seq x y z
N MET A 1 -28.64 12.97 -5.41
CA MET A 1 -27.27 12.87 -5.97
C MET A 1 -26.29 12.73 -4.82
N ALA A 2 -25.49 11.68 -4.77
CA ALA A 2 -24.48 11.52 -3.72
C ALA A 2 -23.29 12.44 -4.01
N SER A 3 -22.95 13.34 -3.08
CA SER A 3 -21.73 14.14 -3.19
C SER A 3 -20.52 13.23 -2.97
N ARG A 4 -19.52 13.34 -3.84
CA ARG A 4 -18.27 12.62 -3.68
C ARG A 4 -17.53 13.19 -2.47
N ALA A 5 -17.00 12.31 -1.60
CA ALA A 5 -16.16 12.74 -0.49
C ALA A 5 -14.95 13.54 -0.98
N LYS A 6 -14.48 14.49 -0.16
CA LYS A 6 -13.26 15.27 -0.45
C LYS A 6 -12.09 14.29 -0.68
N PRO A 7 -11.30 14.44 -1.76
CA PRO A 7 -10.13 13.60 -1.97
C PRO A 7 -9.16 13.76 -0.80
N SER A 8 -8.60 12.65 -0.33
CA SER A 8 -7.73 12.61 0.85
C SER A 8 -6.37 13.29 0.66
N GLY A 9 -6.03 13.71 -0.56
CA GLY A 9 -4.74 14.34 -0.89
C GLY A 9 -3.54 13.36 -0.89
N LEU A 10 -3.73 12.12 -0.42
CA LEU A 10 -2.70 11.08 -0.42
C LEU A 10 -2.38 10.65 -1.85
N THR A 11 -1.17 10.96 -2.28
CA THR A 11 -0.56 10.43 -3.50
C THR A 11 0.25 9.20 -3.16
N ILE A 12 0.22 8.20 -4.03
CA ILE A 12 1.08 7.01 -3.92
C ILE A 12 2.20 7.10 -4.94
N THR A 13 3.38 6.67 -4.52
CA THR A 13 4.61 6.62 -5.33
C THR A 13 4.76 5.26 -6.04
N GLU A 14 5.73 5.15 -6.95
CA GLU A 14 6.11 3.86 -7.53
C GLU A 14 6.59 2.88 -6.45
N ARG A 15 7.34 3.36 -5.45
CA ARG A 15 7.78 2.52 -4.34
C ARG A 15 6.61 2.00 -3.51
N ASP A 16 5.56 2.80 -3.32
CA ASP A 16 4.32 2.34 -2.68
C ASP A 16 3.65 1.24 -3.49
N ALA A 17 3.57 1.41 -4.81
CA ALA A 17 3.00 0.39 -5.69
C ALA A 17 3.79 -0.93 -5.63
N ALA A 18 5.12 -0.86 -5.61
CA ALA A 18 5.99 -2.02 -5.47
C ALA A 18 5.76 -2.76 -4.13
N LEU A 19 5.64 -2.02 -3.02
CA LEU A 19 5.32 -2.58 -1.70
C LEU A 19 3.93 -3.22 -1.70
N ILE A 20 2.91 -2.51 -2.20
CA ILE A 20 1.52 -3.01 -2.30
C ILE A 20 1.48 -4.32 -3.10
N ARG A 21 2.14 -4.37 -4.27
CA ARG A 21 2.22 -5.60 -5.09
C ARG A 21 2.90 -6.74 -4.33
N GLY A 22 3.98 -6.46 -3.61
CA GLY A 22 4.66 -7.47 -2.80
C GLY A 22 3.78 -8.00 -1.67
N MET A 23 3.04 -7.14 -0.98
CA MET A 23 2.07 -7.52 0.07
C MET A 23 0.91 -8.35 -0.51
N ILE A 24 0.37 -7.98 -1.68
CA ILE A 24 -0.65 -8.77 -2.40
C ILE A 24 -0.10 -10.14 -2.79
N LYS A 25 1.09 -10.20 -3.41
CA LYS A 25 1.75 -11.45 -3.81
C LYS A 25 2.00 -12.36 -2.61
N ARG A 26 2.29 -11.77 -1.45
CA ARG A 26 2.48 -12.48 -0.18
C ARG A 26 1.17 -13.02 0.43
N GLY A 27 0.01 -12.59 -0.07
CA GLY A 27 -1.32 -13.05 0.34
C GLY A 27 -2.01 -12.16 1.38
N ASP A 28 -1.54 -10.92 1.56
CA ASP A 28 -2.11 -10.02 2.56
C ASP A 28 -3.46 -9.46 2.10
N ARG A 29 -4.40 -9.25 3.04
CA ARG A 29 -5.76 -8.83 2.71
C ARG A 29 -5.78 -7.37 2.25
N HIS A 30 -6.50 -7.08 1.15
CA HIS A 30 -6.52 -5.73 0.56
C HIS A 30 -6.96 -4.64 1.53
N HIS A 31 -7.91 -4.93 2.43
CA HIS A 31 -8.36 -3.95 3.42
C HIS A 31 -7.31 -3.64 4.48
N ASP A 32 -6.48 -4.61 4.87
CA ASP A 32 -5.38 -4.38 5.80
C ASP A 32 -4.25 -3.59 5.11
N ILE A 33 -3.96 -3.90 3.84
CA ILE A 33 -3.02 -3.11 3.03
C ILE A 33 -3.52 -1.67 2.90
N ALA A 34 -4.80 -1.48 2.56
CA ALA A 34 -5.41 -0.16 2.44
C ALA A 34 -5.28 0.65 3.74
N ALA A 35 -5.55 0.03 4.89
CA ALA A 35 -5.38 0.65 6.19
C ALA A 35 -3.91 1.04 6.47
N PHE A 36 -2.95 0.15 6.18
CA PHE A 36 -1.52 0.42 6.37
C PHE A 36 -1.04 1.66 5.61
N PHE A 37 -1.51 1.84 4.36
CA PHE A 37 -1.15 2.99 3.52
C PHE A 37 -2.08 4.21 3.70
N GLY A 38 -3.16 4.11 4.46
CA GLY A 38 -4.19 5.16 4.55
C GLY A 38 -4.95 5.39 3.24
N LEU A 39 -5.09 4.37 2.41
CA LEU A 39 -5.71 4.45 1.07
C LEU A 39 -7.12 3.85 1.05
N ASN A 40 -7.88 4.20 0.02
CA ASN A 40 -9.12 3.51 -0.30
C ASN A 40 -8.83 2.14 -0.91
N GLN A 41 -9.67 1.12 -0.64
CA GLN A 41 -9.47 -0.22 -1.21
C GLN A 41 -9.45 -0.25 -2.74
N GLY A 42 -10.20 0.64 -3.41
CA GLY A 42 -10.15 0.79 -4.87
C GLY A 42 -8.75 1.15 -5.39
N ARG A 43 -7.95 1.90 -4.62
CA ARG A 43 -6.56 2.22 -4.98
C ARG A 43 -5.65 0.99 -4.92
N ILE A 44 -5.91 0.07 -3.99
CA ILE A 44 -5.22 -1.21 -3.93
C ILE A 44 -5.59 -2.07 -5.15
N ALA A 45 -6.87 -2.08 -5.54
CA ALA A 45 -7.34 -2.78 -6.74
C ALA A 45 -6.70 -2.22 -8.03
N GLU A 46 -6.61 -0.89 -8.18
CA GLU A 46 -5.94 -0.26 -9.34
C GLU A 46 -4.47 -0.70 -9.47
N VAL A 47 -3.74 -0.81 -8.36
CA VAL A 47 -2.36 -1.33 -8.36
C VAL A 47 -2.33 -2.82 -8.67
N LYS A 48 -3.22 -3.62 -8.06
CA LYS A 48 -3.32 -5.06 -8.31
C LYS A 48 -3.54 -5.37 -9.79
N ASP A 49 -4.51 -4.70 -10.39
CA ASP A 49 -4.95 -4.96 -11.77
C ASP A 49 -4.03 -4.27 -12.80
N GLY A 50 -3.04 -3.48 -12.33
CA GLY A 50 -2.05 -2.83 -13.17
C GLY A 50 -2.55 -1.59 -13.91
N THR A 51 -3.78 -1.13 -13.64
CA THR A 51 -4.29 0.13 -14.21
C THR A 51 -3.56 1.35 -13.65
N ARG A 52 -2.85 1.18 -12.52
CA ARG A 52 -1.96 2.18 -11.95
C ARG A 52 -0.58 1.58 -11.67
N PHE A 53 0.47 2.25 -12.14
CA PHE A 53 1.87 1.77 -12.10
C PHE A 53 2.04 0.38 -12.73
N PRO A 54 1.69 0.19 -14.02
CA PRO A 54 1.75 -1.11 -14.69
C PRO A 54 3.15 -1.73 -14.69
N GLU A 55 4.18 -0.92 -14.92
CA GLU A 55 5.57 -1.36 -15.08
C GLU A 55 6.31 -1.63 -13.77
N VAL A 56 5.70 -1.31 -12.62
CA VAL A 56 6.38 -1.42 -11.33
C VAL A 56 6.31 -2.87 -10.83
N PRO A 57 7.44 -3.60 -10.68
CA PRO A 57 7.45 -4.93 -10.11
C PRO A 57 7.24 -4.90 -8.58
N PRO A 58 6.81 -6.01 -7.97
CA PRO A 58 6.81 -6.14 -6.51
C PRO A 58 8.23 -6.05 -5.94
N VAL A 59 8.37 -5.47 -4.75
CA VAL A 59 9.64 -5.52 -4.00
C VAL A 59 9.97 -6.93 -3.53
N SER A 60 11.22 -7.14 -3.11
CA SER A 60 11.64 -8.40 -2.50
C SER A 60 10.94 -8.65 -1.15
N PRO A 61 10.67 -9.90 -0.75
CA PRO A 61 9.99 -10.20 0.52
C PRO A 61 10.66 -9.62 1.78
N ASP A 62 11.99 -9.48 1.79
CA ASP A 62 12.78 -8.87 2.87
C ASP A 62 12.58 -7.35 3.00
N GLU A 63 12.08 -6.69 1.95
CA GLU A 63 11.79 -5.26 1.98
C GLU A 63 10.40 -4.94 2.47
N LEU A 64 9.53 -5.95 2.60
CA LEU A 64 8.14 -5.77 3.00
C LEU A 64 8.01 -5.48 4.50
N PRO A 65 6.95 -4.77 4.92
CA PRO A 65 6.60 -4.74 6.34
C PRO A 65 6.31 -6.16 6.86
N PRO A 66 6.50 -6.43 8.17
CA PRO A 66 6.12 -7.70 8.79
C PRO A 66 4.67 -8.05 8.46
N ARG A 67 4.32 -9.33 8.35
CA ARG A 67 2.92 -9.73 8.14
C ARG A 67 2.05 -9.16 9.26
N GLY A 68 0.89 -8.65 8.86
CA GLY A 68 -0.06 -8.01 9.77
C GLY A 68 -0.58 -8.92 10.90
N PRO A 69 -1.44 -8.37 11.79
CA PRO A 69 -2.27 -7.18 11.55
C PRO A 69 -1.46 -5.89 11.46
N TYR A 70 -1.65 -5.11 10.40
CA TYR A 70 -0.94 -3.85 10.16
C TYR A 70 -1.46 -2.74 11.08
N LEU A 71 -1.20 -2.87 12.38
CA LEU A 71 -1.70 -1.95 13.42
C LEU A 71 -1.03 -0.58 13.36
N THR A 72 0.17 -0.49 12.79
CA THR A 72 0.93 0.75 12.63
C THR A 72 0.87 1.25 11.18
N PRO A 73 0.62 2.54 10.94
CA PRO A 73 0.69 3.12 9.60
C PRO A 73 2.08 2.99 8.95
N LYS A 74 2.12 3.03 7.62
CA LYS A 74 3.36 3.00 6.83
C LYS A 74 4.38 4.06 7.26
N ALA A 75 3.93 5.26 7.62
CA ALA A 75 4.79 6.36 8.07
C ALA A 75 5.67 5.91 9.26
N THR A 76 5.04 5.40 10.32
CA THR A 76 5.72 4.87 11.51
C THR A 76 6.64 3.70 11.19
N TRP A 77 6.22 2.79 10.32
CA TRP A 77 7.07 1.68 9.89
C TRP A 77 8.33 2.16 9.14
N THR A 78 8.19 3.18 8.30
CA THR A 78 9.31 3.74 7.54
C THR A 78 10.32 4.42 8.46
N GLU A 79 9.84 5.19 9.43
CA GLU A 79 10.69 5.85 10.44
C GLU A 79 11.54 4.84 11.23
N ASN A 80 10.94 3.74 11.69
CA ASN A 80 11.66 2.71 12.45
C ASN A 80 12.79 2.05 11.64
N ARG A 81 12.66 1.95 10.31
CA ARG A 81 13.70 1.39 9.43
C ARG A 81 14.89 2.31 9.19
N LEU A 82 14.73 3.63 9.39
CA LEU A 82 15.83 4.59 9.23
C LEU A 82 16.74 4.67 10.47
N VAL A 83 16.26 4.14 11.61
CA VAL A 83 16.96 4.17 12.91
C VAL A 83 17.66 2.83 13.20
N SER A 84 17.50 1.83 12.33
CA SER A 84 18.11 0.49 12.44
C SER A 84 19.22 0.30 11.42
#